data_AF-A0A945DQM4-F1
#
_entry.id   AF-A0A945DQM4-F1
#
_cell.length_a   1.000
_cell.length_b   1.000
_cell.length_c   1.000
_cell.angle_alpha   90.00
_cell.angle_beta   90.00
_cell.angle_gamma   90.00
#
_symmetry.space_group_name_H-M   'P 1'
#
loop_
_entity.id
_entity.type
_entity.pdbx_description
1 polymer ?
#
loop_
_entity_poly.entity_id
_entity_poly.type
_entity_poly.pdbx_seq_one_letter_code
_entity_poly.pdbx_strand_id
1 'polypeptide(L)'
;MKSLGKLESVSPDLLDMPGASHFCIEHFADYQSQPTSIQLQVILLHEAGEIYTIISDREFPPGTDPDNLDELTAAANTVGSEPICLTRPFELETVSIQKPWGQEVWYSGIEQRGVSTVKSVPLPWLLSVFGDYLGCAGSPMLLKILAPFPEPNLGDLYFEMHEKKIEVYVVTQIDPDAWPTGSGKIRYGFDQDVIKEFESVASFRDSYQLAVTEYRLIRNEVDAQLRSLKKQQGLVAGDLFAPAEYNKLIAQIDPDLNAREEQLRKIMYRHTGMLDLSIGDVVTVAPMVPHSLQHGVRVIEFQTPHYERYILSFGQEVLTQDHWDTDSALAGARTEISTPTPTVQISPGLDLIADFDAFKVTRLMLEPGNSTNTQHTNYTMIIGVAGEMALDDLTTVGPEQAFFQAPKEALRFTNRGTAPATVLIAEENTPPR
;
A
#
# COMPACT_ATOMS: atom_id res chain seq x y z
N MET A 1 -19.05 5.99 6.91
CA MET A 1 -18.08 6.63 6.01
C MET A 1 -18.60 8.05 5.78
N LYS A 2 -17.83 9.10 6.08
CA LYS A 2 -18.23 10.46 5.67
C LYS A 2 -18.03 10.51 4.16
N SER A 3 -19.02 10.98 3.39
CA SER A 3 -18.83 11.08 1.93
C SER A 3 -17.71 12.09 1.65
N LEU A 4 -16.80 11.69 0.76
CA LEU A 4 -15.87 12.59 0.09
C LEU A 4 -16.62 13.24 -1.08
N GLY A 5 -16.06 14.29 -1.70
CA GLY A 5 -16.78 15.07 -2.71
C GLY A 5 -17.79 16.02 -2.08
N LYS A 6 -17.32 17.18 -1.60
CA LYS A 6 -18.19 18.22 -1.03
C LYS A 6 -18.48 19.36 -2.00
N LEU A 7 -17.96 19.31 -3.22
CA LEU A 7 -18.12 20.38 -4.19
C LEU A 7 -19.60 20.66 -4.52
N GLU A 8 -20.40 19.61 -4.70
CA GLU A 8 -21.84 19.75 -4.99
C GLU A 8 -22.61 20.45 -3.86
N SER A 9 -22.10 20.38 -2.62
CA SER A 9 -22.68 21.11 -1.48
C SER A 9 -22.39 22.62 -1.49
N VAL A 10 -21.42 23.04 -2.32
CA VAL A 10 -21.06 24.45 -2.54
C VAL A 10 -21.83 25.00 -3.76
N SER A 11 -21.67 24.37 -4.93
CA SER A 11 -22.43 24.65 -6.15
C SER A 11 -22.28 23.49 -7.14
N PRO A 12 -23.37 22.97 -7.73
CA PRO A 12 -23.31 21.86 -8.68
C PRO A 12 -22.57 22.22 -9.97
N ASP A 13 -22.57 23.50 -10.36
CA ASP A 13 -22.05 23.96 -11.65
C ASP A 13 -20.59 24.48 -11.56
N LEU A 14 -19.93 24.35 -10.40
CA LEU A 14 -18.64 25.02 -10.13
C LEU A 14 -17.51 24.57 -11.08
N LEU A 15 -17.56 23.32 -11.54
CA LEU A 15 -16.60 22.76 -12.52
C LEU A 15 -16.97 23.09 -13.97
N ASP A 16 -18.10 23.75 -14.21
CA ASP A 16 -18.52 24.20 -15.53
C ASP A 16 -18.44 25.74 -15.66
N MET A 17 -18.17 26.45 -14.57
CA MET A 17 -18.10 27.91 -14.56
C MET A 17 -16.71 28.40 -15.02
N PRO A 18 -16.65 29.28 -16.06
CA PRO A 18 -15.39 29.86 -16.50
C PRO A 18 -14.83 30.86 -15.48
N GLY A 19 -13.51 31.05 -15.50
CA GLY A 19 -12.81 31.98 -14.61
C GLY A 19 -12.44 31.37 -13.26
N ALA A 20 -12.19 32.23 -12.27
CA ALA A 20 -11.87 31.81 -10.92
C ALA A 20 -13.09 31.72 -10.01
N SER A 21 -13.06 30.76 -9.08
CA SER A 21 -14.07 30.57 -8.06
C SER A 21 -13.41 30.31 -6.71
N HIS A 22 -13.91 31.03 -5.69
CA HIS A 22 -13.37 31.03 -4.33
C HIS A 22 -14.42 30.51 -3.38
N PHE A 23 -14.08 29.50 -2.59
CA PHE A 23 -15.01 28.91 -1.63
C PHE A 23 -14.28 28.23 -0.49
N CYS A 24 -15.02 27.93 0.57
CA CYS A 24 -14.49 27.28 1.75
C CYS A 24 -15.26 25.99 2.02
N ILE A 25 -14.56 24.94 2.44
CA ILE A 25 -15.18 23.66 2.83
C ILE A 25 -14.68 23.27 4.23
N GLU A 26 -15.60 22.85 5.09
CA GLU A 26 -15.21 22.22 6.36
C GLU A 26 -14.72 20.79 6.08
N HIS A 27 -13.50 20.48 6.51
CA HIS A 27 -12.88 19.16 6.38
C HIS A 27 -12.59 18.59 7.77
N PHE A 28 -12.97 17.34 8.01
CA PHE A 28 -12.65 16.67 9.26
C PHE A 28 -11.39 15.84 9.08
N ALA A 29 -10.29 16.28 9.67
CA ALA A 29 -8.98 15.67 9.55
C ALA A 29 -8.81 14.51 10.55
N ASP A 30 -9.47 13.39 10.29
CA ASP A 30 -9.42 12.17 11.13
C ASP A 30 -8.08 11.43 11.09
N TYR A 31 -7.23 11.74 10.11
CA TYR A 31 -5.84 11.29 10.03
C TYR A 31 -4.88 12.09 10.92
N GLN A 32 -5.32 13.13 11.62
CA GLN A 32 -4.48 13.79 12.61
C GLN A 32 -4.47 13.02 13.93
N SER A 33 -3.38 13.11 14.69
CA SER A 33 -3.30 12.50 16.03
C SER A 33 -4.37 13.01 17.00
N GLN A 34 -4.85 14.23 16.77
CA GLN A 34 -6.03 14.79 17.42
C GLN A 34 -7.02 15.18 16.32
N PRO A 35 -7.98 14.29 15.98
CA PRO A 35 -8.96 14.56 14.95
C PRO A 35 -9.71 15.87 15.19
N THR A 36 -9.73 16.75 14.19
CA THR A 36 -10.39 18.06 14.29
C THR A 36 -11.00 18.47 12.96
N SER A 37 -12.01 19.33 13.00
CA SER A 37 -12.47 20.06 11.83
C SER A 37 -11.50 21.20 11.51
N ILE A 38 -11.15 21.36 10.24
CA ILE A 38 -10.39 22.48 9.68
C ILE A 38 -11.20 23.12 8.55
N GLN A 39 -11.02 24.41 8.34
CA GLN A 39 -11.60 25.11 7.20
C GLN A 39 -10.59 25.10 6.06
N LEU A 40 -10.94 24.45 4.94
CA LEU A 40 -10.15 24.51 3.71
C LEU A 40 -10.63 25.68 2.86
N GLN A 41 -9.68 26.50 2.43
CA GLN A 41 -9.81 27.54 1.43
C GLN A 41 -9.45 26.95 0.07
N VAL A 42 -10.35 27.08 -0.90
CA VAL A 42 -10.17 26.52 -2.24
C VAL A 42 -10.32 27.63 -3.27
N ILE A 43 -9.38 27.70 -4.19
CA ILE A 43 -9.50 28.48 -5.42
C ILE A 43 -9.50 27.49 -6.58
N LEU A 44 -10.50 27.62 -7.45
CA LEU A 44 -10.61 26.92 -8.72
C LEU A 44 -10.41 27.92 -9.85
N LEU A 45 -9.70 27.53 -10.90
CA LEU A 45 -9.50 28.34 -12.11
C LEU A 45 -9.72 27.48 -13.35
N HIS A 46 -10.61 27.94 -14.22
CA HIS A 46 -10.82 27.38 -15.55
C HIS A 46 -10.02 28.18 -16.59
N GLU A 47 -8.96 27.59 -17.13
CA GLU A 47 -8.11 28.23 -18.14
C GLU A 47 -7.74 27.26 -19.26
N ALA A 48 -7.96 27.69 -20.51
CA ALA A 48 -7.58 26.96 -21.71
C ALA A 48 -8.09 25.50 -21.78
N GLY A 49 -9.25 25.21 -21.17
CA GLY A 49 -9.85 23.87 -21.15
C GLY A 49 -9.33 22.96 -20.03
N GLU A 50 -8.45 23.47 -19.17
CA GLU A 50 -7.93 22.79 -17.99
C GLU A 50 -8.54 23.40 -16.73
N ILE A 51 -8.58 22.60 -15.65
CA ILE A 51 -9.09 23.03 -14.35
C ILE A 51 -7.95 22.99 -13.35
N TYR A 52 -7.58 24.15 -12.82
CA TYR A 52 -6.53 24.26 -11.80
C TYR A 52 -7.14 24.53 -10.43
N THR A 53 -6.50 24.03 -9.39
CA THR A 53 -6.90 24.31 -8.01
C THR A 53 -5.72 24.54 -7.09
N ILE A 54 -5.96 25.32 -6.04
CA ILE A 54 -5.13 25.36 -4.83
C ILE A 54 -6.02 25.14 -3.62
N ILE A 55 -5.54 24.35 -2.66
CA ILE A 55 -6.24 24.05 -1.40
C ILE A 55 -5.31 24.39 -0.24
N SER A 56 -5.82 25.14 0.73
CA SER A 56 -5.05 25.62 1.88
C SER A 56 -5.90 25.63 3.14
N ASP A 57 -5.33 25.28 4.29
CA ASP A 57 -5.94 25.51 5.61
C ASP A 57 -5.67 26.93 6.15
N ARG A 58 -4.88 27.72 5.42
CA ARG A 58 -4.59 29.14 5.68
C ARG A 58 -5.42 30.03 4.77
N GLU A 59 -5.81 31.19 5.30
CA GLU A 59 -6.47 32.25 4.52
C GLU A 59 -5.54 32.79 3.43
N PHE A 60 -6.09 32.97 2.23
CA PHE A 60 -5.43 33.73 1.17
C PHE A 60 -5.44 35.23 1.49
N PRO A 61 -4.45 36.01 1.01
CA PRO A 61 -4.47 37.46 1.16
C PRO A 61 -5.80 38.08 0.67
N PRO A 62 -6.34 39.12 1.34
CA PRO A 62 -7.54 39.79 0.88
C PRO A 62 -7.40 40.31 -0.55
N GLY A 63 -8.40 40.05 -1.39
CA GLY A 63 -8.39 40.46 -2.81
C GLY A 63 -7.60 39.53 -3.73
N THR A 64 -7.21 38.34 -3.27
CA THR A 64 -6.75 37.27 -4.16
C THR A 64 -7.92 36.88 -5.07
N ASP A 65 -7.78 37.10 -6.37
CA ASP A 65 -8.76 36.79 -7.42
C ASP A 65 -7.98 36.53 -8.73
N PRO A 66 -7.38 35.36 -8.89
CA PRO A 66 -6.47 35.09 -9.99
C PRO A 66 -7.23 34.84 -11.29
N ASP A 67 -6.92 35.60 -12.34
CA ASP A 67 -7.61 35.45 -13.64
C ASP A 67 -6.91 34.45 -14.59
N ASN A 68 -5.70 34.01 -14.23
CA ASN A 68 -4.86 33.13 -15.03
C ASN A 68 -3.91 32.29 -14.14
N LEU A 69 -3.27 31.29 -14.74
CA LEU A 69 -2.41 30.34 -14.03
C LEU A 69 -1.19 30.99 -13.40
N ASP A 70 -0.63 32.06 -14.00
CA ASP A 70 0.51 32.78 -13.42
C ASP A 70 0.11 33.46 -12.10
N GLU A 71 -1.05 34.11 -12.07
CA GLU A 71 -1.63 34.71 -10.87
C GLU A 71 -2.03 33.66 -9.83
N LEU A 72 -2.62 32.54 -10.25
CA LEU A 72 -2.94 31.42 -9.38
C LEU A 72 -1.66 30.84 -8.75
N THR A 73 -0.59 30.71 -9.55
CA THR A 73 0.73 30.26 -9.08
C THR A 73 1.31 31.25 -8.07
N ALA A 74 1.21 32.55 -8.32
CA ALA A 74 1.63 33.57 -7.38
C ALA A 74 0.85 33.46 -6.05
N ALA A 75 -0.46 33.26 -6.10
CA ALA A 75 -1.30 33.03 -4.93
C ALA A 75 -0.90 31.75 -4.18
N ALA A 76 -0.69 30.64 -4.89
CA ALA A 76 -0.25 29.36 -4.33
C ALA A 76 1.05 29.49 -3.53
N ASN A 77 2.02 30.22 -4.09
CA ASN A 77 3.31 30.46 -3.45
C ASN A 77 3.19 31.20 -2.11
N THR A 78 2.18 32.07 -1.94
CA THR A 78 1.96 32.78 -0.66
C THR A 78 1.57 31.86 0.49
N VAL A 79 0.96 30.70 0.17
CA VAL A 79 0.56 29.68 1.14
C VAL A 79 1.51 28.47 1.16
N GLY A 80 2.58 28.51 0.35
CA GLY A 80 3.56 27.41 0.24
C GLY A 80 3.04 26.19 -0.51
N SER A 81 2.20 26.41 -1.51
CA SER A 81 1.58 25.37 -2.35
C SER A 81 1.85 25.65 -3.83
N GLU A 82 1.42 24.74 -4.70
CA GLU A 82 1.46 24.88 -6.15
C GLU A 82 0.10 24.54 -6.75
N PRO A 83 -0.29 25.14 -7.90
CA PRO A 83 -1.50 24.73 -8.59
C PRO A 83 -1.45 23.27 -9.03
N ILE A 84 -2.56 22.57 -8.79
CA ILE A 84 -2.83 21.20 -9.22
C ILE A 84 -3.80 21.27 -10.41
N CYS A 85 -3.46 20.64 -11.52
CA CYS A 85 -4.35 20.53 -12.67
C CYS A 85 -5.23 19.28 -12.53
N LEU A 86 -6.52 19.46 -12.24
CA LEU A 86 -7.49 18.40 -12.01
C LEU A 86 -7.75 17.51 -13.24
N THR A 87 -7.50 18.02 -14.44
CA THR A 87 -7.68 17.28 -15.70
C THR A 87 -6.47 16.40 -16.08
N ARG A 88 -5.39 16.42 -15.28
CA ARG A 88 -4.17 15.63 -15.49
C ARG A 88 -3.98 14.57 -14.42
N PRO A 89 -3.19 13.50 -14.71
CA PRO A 89 -2.80 12.55 -13.68
C PRO A 89 -2.06 13.24 -12.52
N PHE A 90 -2.43 12.92 -11.28
CA PHE A 90 -1.78 13.42 -10.08
C PHE A 90 -0.59 12.53 -9.74
N GLU A 91 0.63 13.06 -9.80
CA GLU A 91 1.79 12.37 -9.24
C GLU A 91 1.62 12.26 -7.72
N LEU A 92 1.66 11.03 -7.23
CA LEU A 92 1.48 10.70 -5.82
C LEU A 92 2.82 10.76 -5.10
N GLU A 93 2.94 11.70 -4.17
CA GLU A 93 4.11 11.83 -3.30
C GLU A 93 4.00 10.84 -2.14
N THR A 94 5.09 10.10 -1.91
CA THR A 94 5.09 8.98 -0.98
C THR A 94 5.30 9.39 0.47
N VAL A 95 4.75 8.59 1.39
CA VAL A 95 5.15 8.59 2.81
C VAL A 95 5.76 7.24 3.17
N SER A 96 6.93 7.25 3.82
CA SER A 96 7.60 6.04 4.28
C SER A 96 7.24 5.75 5.73
N ILE A 97 6.73 4.54 5.99
CA ILE A 97 6.33 4.07 7.32
C ILE A 97 7.28 2.97 7.73
N GLN A 98 8.10 3.24 8.74
CA GLN A 98 9.06 2.26 9.25
C GLN A 98 8.35 1.14 10.02
N LYS A 99 8.87 -0.08 9.88
CA LYS A 99 8.34 -1.30 10.52
C LYS A 99 9.49 -2.11 11.13
N PRO A 100 9.23 -3.00 12.10
CA PRO A 100 10.25 -3.91 12.62
C PRO A 100 10.95 -4.72 11.54
N TRP A 101 10.21 -5.05 10.48
CA TRP A 101 10.68 -5.88 9.38
C TRP A 101 11.26 -5.12 8.18
N GLY A 102 11.29 -3.80 8.21
CA GLY A 102 11.70 -2.98 7.06
C GLY A 102 10.85 -1.72 6.98
N GLN A 103 10.20 -1.49 5.84
CA GLN A 103 9.31 -0.34 5.67
C GLN A 103 8.18 -0.60 4.68
N GLU A 104 7.13 0.19 4.82
CA GLU A 104 6.11 0.39 3.80
C GLU A 104 6.33 1.77 3.17
N VAL A 105 6.11 1.89 1.86
CA VAL A 105 6.09 3.18 1.15
C VAL A 105 4.70 3.39 0.58
N TRP A 106 3.94 4.35 1.09
CA TRP A 106 2.54 4.56 0.73
C TRP A 106 2.37 5.68 -0.30
N TYR A 107 1.61 5.41 -1.36
CA TYR A 107 1.31 6.37 -2.43
C TYR A 107 -0.09 6.98 -2.30
N SER A 108 -1.05 6.25 -1.74
CA SER A 108 -2.42 6.72 -1.56
C SER A 108 -2.89 6.67 -0.10
N GLY A 109 -1.96 6.90 0.84
CA GLY A 109 -2.24 6.96 2.26
C GLY A 109 -3.15 8.13 2.62
N ILE A 110 -4.20 7.87 3.42
CA ILE A 110 -5.16 8.90 3.85
C ILE A 110 -5.50 8.82 5.34
N GLU A 111 -4.70 8.11 6.15
CA GLU A 111 -4.96 7.91 7.58
C GLU A 111 -3.75 8.22 8.44
N GLN A 112 -3.94 8.19 9.77
CA GLN A 112 -3.00 8.67 10.77
C GLN A 112 -1.57 8.14 10.65
N ARG A 113 -1.37 6.90 10.22
CA ARG A 113 -0.02 6.33 10.06
C ARG A 113 0.73 6.89 8.86
N GLY A 114 0.02 7.39 7.84
CA GLY A 114 0.63 7.90 6.62
C GLY A 114 -0.38 8.62 5.73
N VAL A 115 -0.14 9.89 5.49
CA VAL A 115 -0.89 10.74 4.55
C VAL A 115 0.00 11.07 3.37
N SER A 116 -0.39 10.60 2.19
CA SER A 116 0.24 10.93 0.92
C SER A 116 -0.23 12.29 0.42
N THR A 117 0.58 12.92 -0.43
CA THR A 117 0.33 14.27 -0.95
C THR A 117 0.40 14.31 -2.47
N VAL A 118 -0.14 15.38 -3.05
CA VAL A 118 0.06 15.77 -4.44
C VAL A 118 0.52 17.22 -4.41
N LYS A 119 1.75 17.50 -4.85
CA LYS A 119 2.35 18.85 -4.73
C LYS A 119 2.23 19.42 -3.32
N SER A 120 2.57 18.61 -2.31
CA SER A 120 2.44 18.91 -0.88
C SER A 120 1.00 19.14 -0.36
N VAL A 121 -0.03 19.03 -1.20
CA VAL A 121 -1.44 19.06 -0.74
C VAL A 121 -1.83 17.67 -0.26
N PRO A 122 -2.32 17.50 0.98
CA PRO A 122 -2.80 16.21 1.48
C PRO A 122 -3.86 15.60 0.55
N LEU A 123 -3.66 14.35 0.14
CA LEU A 123 -4.64 13.61 -0.66
C LEU A 123 -6.06 13.61 -0.04
N PRO A 124 -6.23 13.50 1.31
CA PRO A 124 -7.56 13.65 1.92
C PRO A 124 -8.25 14.98 1.63
N TRP A 125 -7.50 16.07 1.41
CA TRP A 125 -8.08 17.37 1.07
C TRP A 125 -8.63 17.35 -0.34
N LEU A 126 -7.85 16.87 -1.30
CA LEU A 126 -8.28 16.72 -2.70
C LEU A 126 -9.54 15.86 -2.80
N LEU A 127 -9.57 14.70 -2.14
CA LEU A 127 -10.74 13.83 -2.14
C LEU A 127 -11.93 14.46 -1.41
N SER A 128 -11.70 15.14 -0.27
CA SER A 128 -12.77 15.83 0.45
C SER A 128 -13.44 16.92 -0.39
N VAL A 129 -12.70 17.60 -1.26
CA VAL A 129 -13.24 18.64 -2.14
C VAL A 129 -13.80 18.03 -3.42
N PHE A 130 -12.98 17.27 -4.15
CA PHE A 130 -13.20 16.83 -5.52
C PHE A 130 -13.51 15.33 -5.68
N GLY A 131 -13.79 14.60 -4.60
CA GLY A 131 -14.00 13.15 -4.62
C GLY A 131 -14.89 12.64 -5.75
N ASP A 132 -16.06 13.25 -5.97
CA ASP A 132 -16.98 12.85 -7.04
C ASP A 132 -16.39 13.06 -8.45
N TYR A 133 -15.77 14.23 -8.69
CA TYR A 133 -15.07 14.52 -9.94
C TYR A 133 -13.90 13.57 -10.19
N LEU A 134 -13.19 13.22 -9.12
CA LEU A 134 -12.08 12.25 -9.14
C LEU A 134 -12.55 10.81 -9.22
N GLY A 135 -13.86 10.54 -9.27
CA GLY A 135 -14.44 9.20 -9.28
C GLY A 135 -14.26 8.42 -7.97
N CYS A 136 -13.89 9.09 -6.88
CA CYS A 136 -13.51 8.50 -5.59
C CYS A 136 -14.26 9.20 -4.44
N ALA A 137 -15.55 8.90 -4.28
CA ALA A 137 -16.41 9.44 -3.22
C ALA A 137 -16.20 8.78 -1.83
N GLY A 138 -15.39 7.72 -1.77
CA GLY A 138 -15.01 7.01 -0.55
C GLY A 138 -13.50 6.94 -0.37
N SER A 139 -13.01 6.06 0.51
CA SER A 139 -11.57 5.84 0.64
C SER A 139 -11.00 5.23 -0.65
N PRO A 140 -9.89 5.75 -1.19
CA PRO A 140 -9.28 5.22 -2.40
C PRO A 140 -8.65 3.86 -2.11
N MET A 141 -8.43 3.06 -3.15
CA MET A 141 -7.53 1.90 -3.07
C MET A 141 -6.21 2.30 -2.42
N LEU A 142 -5.66 1.47 -1.53
CA LEU A 142 -4.34 1.73 -0.96
C LEU A 142 -3.27 1.07 -1.83
N LEU A 143 -2.41 1.90 -2.40
CA LEU A 143 -1.22 1.54 -3.15
C LEU A 143 0.00 1.77 -2.26
N LYS A 144 0.79 0.72 -2.08
CA LYS A 144 2.03 0.77 -1.31
C LYS A 144 3.10 -0.13 -1.91
N ILE A 145 4.33 0.08 -1.48
CA ILE A 145 5.41 -0.90 -1.63
C ILE A 145 5.74 -1.49 -0.27
N LEU A 146 5.88 -2.81 -0.21
CA LEU A 146 6.47 -3.49 0.94
C LEU A 146 7.95 -3.73 0.65
N ALA A 147 8.80 -3.29 1.57
CA ALA A 147 10.25 -3.33 1.45
C ALA A 147 10.88 -3.97 2.69
N PRO A 148 10.77 -5.31 2.83
CA PRO A 148 11.33 -5.99 3.97
C PRO A 148 12.86 -6.04 3.91
N PHE A 149 13.49 -6.06 5.08
CA PHE A 149 14.92 -6.30 5.21
C PHE A 149 15.32 -7.67 4.62
N PRO A 150 16.55 -7.85 4.13
CA PRO A 150 17.01 -9.15 3.60
C PRO A 150 17.32 -10.18 4.69
N GLU A 151 17.42 -9.78 5.96
CA GLU A 151 17.77 -10.70 7.05
C GLU A 151 16.62 -11.67 7.38
N PRO A 152 16.85 -12.99 7.38
CA PRO A 152 15.84 -13.97 7.78
C PRO A 152 15.31 -13.71 9.19
N ASN A 153 14.03 -13.99 9.44
CA ASN A 153 13.29 -13.67 10.66
C ASN A 153 13.04 -12.18 10.91
N LEU A 154 14.05 -11.32 10.71
CA LEU A 154 13.90 -9.87 10.87
C LEU A 154 13.11 -9.28 9.72
N GLY A 155 13.37 -9.66 8.47
CA GLY A 155 12.63 -9.18 7.30
C GLY A 155 11.32 -9.91 7.04
N ASP A 156 10.99 -10.95 7.80
CA ASP A 156 9.73 -11.68 7.59
C ASP A 156 8.57 -10.85 8.16
N LEU A 157 7.49 -10.70 7.38
CA LEU A 157 6.27 -10.03 7.85
C LEU A 157 5.48 -10.92 8.81
N TYR A 158 4.47 -10.35 9.47
CA TYR A 158 3.51 -11.11 10.26
C TYR A 158 2.89 -12.23 9.42
N PHE A 159 2.72 -13.43 9.99
CA PHE A 159 1.78 -14.38 9.42
C PHE A 159 0.39 -13.94 9.84
N GLU A 160 -0.25 -13.18 8.97
CA GLU A 160 -1.49 -12.45 9.25
C GLU A 160 -2.59 -12.80 8.26
N MET A 161 -3.79 -12.34 8.59
CA MET A 161 -5.01 -12.57 7.85
C MET A 161 -5.91 -11.34 7.94
N HIS A 162 -6.73 -11.15 6.91
CA HIS A 162 -7.74 -10.10 6.87
C HIS A 162 -9.13 -10.66 6.66
N GLU A 163 -10.14 -10.05 7.26
CA GLU A 163 -11.54 -10.47 7.11
C GLU A 163 -12.19 -9.95 5.84
N LYS A 164 -11.85 -8.72 5.44
CA LYS A 164 -12.46 -8.02 4.31
C LYS A 164 -11.43 -7.58 3.30
N LYS A 165 -10.23 -7.25 3.77
CA LYS A 165 -9.16 -6.78 2.90
C LYS A 165 -8.81 -7.82 1.84
N ILE A 166 -8.65 -7.32 0.62
CA ILE A 166 -8.11 -8.03 -0.53
C ILE A 166 -6.80 -7.36 -0.88
N GLU A 167 -5.80 -8.14 -1.26
CA GLU A 167 -4.48 -7.62 -1.63
C GLU A 167 -3.97 -8.27 -2.91
N VAL A 168 -3.18 -7.53 -3.68
CA VAL A 168 -2.48 -7.99 -4.89
C VAL A 168 -1.03 -7.58 -4.77
N TYR A 169 -0.13 -8.55 -4.69
CA TYR A 169 1.31 -8.30 -4.65
C TYR A 169 1.91 -8.57 -6.03
N VAL A 170 2.73 -7.64 -6.52
CA VAL A 170 3.56 -7.82 -7.71
C VAL A 170 5.02 -7.73 -7.31
N VAL A 171 5.76 -8.82 -7.50
CA VAL A 171 7.17 -8.91 -7.09
C VAL A 171 8.03 -8.05 -8.00
N THR A 172 8.72 -7.06 -7.44
CA THR A 172 9.58 -6.15 -8.19
C THR A 172 11.06 -6.41 -7.98
N GLN A 173 11.45 -6.91 -6.80
CA GLN A 173 12.84 -7.24 -6.48
C GLN A 173 12.92 -8.46 -5.55
N ILE A 174 13.99 -9.21 -5.72
CA ILE A 174 14.42 -10.29 -4.82
C ILE A 174 15.87 -10.00 -4.47
N ASP A 175 16.15 -9.89 -3.18
CA ASP A 175 17.50 -9.64 -2.68
C ASP A 175 18.40 -10.86 -2.98
N PRO A 176 19.51 -10.68 -3.71
CA PRO A 176 20.36 -11.78 -4.14
C PRO A 176 21.22 -12.37 -3.01
N ASP A 177 21.46 -11.62 -1.93
CA ASP A 177 22.20 -12.11 -0.77
C ASP A 177 21.29 -12.97 0.13
N ALA A 178 20.03 -12.57 0.28
CA ALA A 178 19.00 -13.34 0.97
C ALA A 178 18.60 -14.61 0.20
N TRP A 179 18.45 -14.50 -1.12
CA TRP A 179 17.99 -15.58 -2.00
C TRP A 179 18.95 -15.82 -3.17
N PRO A 180 20.09 -16.50 -2.94
CA PRO A 180 21.14 -16.68 -3.97
C PRO A 180 20.71 -17.46 -5.22
N THR A 181 19.60 -18.20 -5.14
CA THR A 181 19.01 -18.91 -6.28
C THR A 181 18.13 -18.00 -7.15
N GLY A 182 17.91 -16.75 -6.73
CA GLY A 182 17.01 -15.80 -7.38
C GLY A 182 15.52 -16.04 -7.09
N SER A 183 15.19 -16.97 -6.18
CA SER A 183 13.81 -17.30 -5.81
C SER A 183 13.51 -16.86 -4.38
N GLY A 184 12.74 -15.78 -4.25
CA GLY A 184 12.17 -15.31 -3.00
C GLY A 184 10.99 -16.17 -2.56
N LYS A 185 10.38 -15.86 -1.42
CA LYS A 185 9.24 -16.64 -0.93
C LYS A 185 8.17 -15.80 -0.23
N ILE A 186 6.98 -16.37 -0.15
CA ILE A 186 5.86 -15.91 0.69
C ILE A 186 5.26 -17.11 1.42
N ARG A 187 4.90 -16.95 2.70
CA ARG A 187 3.98 -17.90 3.33
C ARG A 187 2.59 -17.62 2.80
N TYR A 188 1.93 -18.63 2.28
CA TYR A 188 0.61 -18.47 1.66
C TYR A 188 -0.28 -19.65 2.08
N GLY A 189 -1.24 -19.33 2.94
CA GLY A 189 -2.10 -20.28 3.65
C GLY A 189 -1.37 -21.26 4.55
N PHE A 190 -2.11 -22.28 4.97
CA PHE A 190 -1.57 -23.41 5.71
C PHE A 190 -1.02 -24.47 4.74
N ASP A 191 -0.05 -25.25 5.21
CA ASP A 191 0.57 -26.30 4.41
C ASP A 191 -0.44 -27.44 4.18
N GLN A 192 -0.79 -27.66 2.91
CA GLN A 192 -1.82 -28.60 2.52
C GLN A 192 -1.41 -30.06 2.75
N ASP A 193 -0.12 -30.37 2.74
CA ASP A 193 0.37 -31.72 3.01
C ASP A 193 0.39 -31.98 4.52
N VAL A 194 0.76 -30.97 5.31
CA VAL A 194 0.66 -31.06 6.78
C VAL A 194 -0.79 -31.18 7.23
N ILE A 195 -1.75 -30.46 6.64
CA ILE A 195 -3.17 -30.63 6.96
C ILE A 195 -3.63 -32.09 6.77
N LYS A 196 -3.17 -32.78 5.72
CA LYS A 196 -3.53 -34.18 5.43
C LYS A 196 -2.99 -35.20 6.43
N GLU A 197 -2.00 -34.82 7.24
CA GLU A 197 -1.49 -35.68 8.32
C GLU A 197 -2.44 -35.78 9.51
N PHE A 198 -3.38 -34.84 9.64
CA PHE A 198 -4.33 -34.79 10.73
C PHE A 198 -5.66 -35.45 10.35
N GLU A 199 -6.32 -36.05 11.33
CA GLU A 199 -7.63 -36.71 11.15
C GLU A 199 -8.74 -35.71 10.75
N SER A 200 -8.57 -34.44 11.11
CA SER A 200 -9.50 -33.36 10.79
C SER A 200 -8.83 -31.98 10.76
N VAL A 201 -9.48 -31.03 10.11
CA VAL A 201 -9.09 -29.61 10.15
C VAL A 201 -9.09 -29.06 11.59
N ALA A 202 -10.01 -29.52 12.44
CA ALA A 202 -10.04 -29.11 13.85
C ALA A 202 -8.76 -29.56 14.58
N SER A 203 -8.35 -30.83 14.44
CA SER A 203 -7.11 -31.32 15.03
C SER A 203 -5.85 -30.64 14.48
N PHE A 204 -5.85 -30.25 13.20
CA PHE A 204 -4.78 -29.43 12.62
C PHE A 204 -4.73 -28.04 13.29
N ARG A 205 -5.88 -27.38 13.43
CA ARG A 205 -5.98 -26.06 14.07
C ARG A 205 -5.53 -26.11 15.53
N ASP A 206 -5.94 -27.14 16.28
CA ASP A 206 -5.51 -27.36 17.67
C ASP A 206 -3.99 -27.55 17.76
N SER A 207 -3.40 -28.32 16.83
CA SER A 207 -1.95 -28.52 16.75
C SER A 207 -1.20 -27.22 16.45
N TYR A 208 -1.69 -26.44 15.47
CA TYR A 208 -1.08 -25.14 15.17
C TYR A 208 -1.22 -24.16 16.34
N GLN A 209 -2.38 -24.08 16.98
CA GLN A 209 -2.61 -23.25 18.16
C GLN A 209 -1.65 -23.60 19.31
N LEU A 210 -1.45 -24.90 19.56
CA LEU A 210 -0.49 -25.38 20.54
C LEU A 210 0.94 -24.94 20.18
N ALA A 211 1.36 -25.16 18.93
CA ALA A 211 2.71 -24.77 18.47
C ALA A 211 2.94 -23.25 18.58
N VAL A 212 1.95 -22.43 18.24
CA VAL A 212 1.98 -20.98 18.40
C VAL A 212 2.09 -20.59 19.88
N THR A 213 1.32 -21.24 20.76
CA THR A 213 1.33 -20.97 22.20
C THR A 213 2.69 -21.28 22.82
N GLU A 214 3.25 -22.45 22.53
CA GLU A 214 4.57 -22.86 23.03
C GLU A 214 5.68 -21.93 22.51
N TYR A 215 5.66 -21.60 21.22
CA TYR A 215 6.61 -20.68 20.63
C TYR A 215 6.50 -19.27 21.24
N ARG A 216 5.27 -18.75 21.42
CA ARG A 216 5.04 -17.40 21.97
C ARG A 216 5.60 -17.25 23.38
N LEU A 217 5.52 -18.29 24.22
CA LEU A 217 6.11 -18.27 25.57
C LEU A 217 7.62 -17.98 25.51
N ILE A 218 8.34 -18.72 24.67
CA ILE A 218 9.79 -18.54 24.49
C ILE A 218 10.12 -17.21 23.80
N ARG A 219 9.34 -16.81 22.80
CA ARG A 219 9.51 -15.52 22.12
C ARG A 219 9.39 -14.35 23.09
N ASN A 220 8.44 -14.38 24.02
CA ASN A 220 8.29 -13.37 25.06
C ASN A 220 9.53 -13.27 25.98
N GLU A 221 10.20 -14.38 26.27
CA GLU A 221 11.45 -14.39 27.04
C GLU A 221 12.60 -13.75 26.26
N VAL A 222 12.72 -14.06 24.97
CA VAL A 222 13.70 -13.42 24.06
C VAL A 222 13.44 -11.92 23.98
N ASP A 223 12.18 -11.50 23.80
CA ASP A 223 11.80 -10.08 23.73
C ASP A 223 12.05 -9.35 25.05
N ALA A 224 11.87 -10.02 26.20
CA ALA A 224 12.23 -9.44 27.50
C ALA A 224 13.75 -9.22 27.64
N GLN A 225 14.58 -10.16 27.19
CA GLN A 225 16.03 -9.99 27.18
C GLN A 225 16.46 -8.89 26.19
N LEU A 226 15.89 -8.86 24.98
CA LEU A 226 16.16 -7.80 23.99
C LEU A 226 15.83 -6.41 24.55
N ARG A 227 14.67 -6.24 25.19
CA ARG A 227 14.30 -4.96 25.83
C ARG A 227 15.28 -4.57 26.95
N SER A 228 15.76 -5.54 27.74
CA SER A 228 16.79 -5.29 28.76
C SER A 228 18.10 -4.80 28.13
N LEU A 229 18.55 -5.45 27.06
CA LEU A 229 19.75 -5.06 26.33
C LEU A 229 19.61 -3.68 25.68
N LYS A 230 18.45 -3.38 25.05
CA LYS A 230 18.14 -2.02 24.53
C LYS A 230 18.29 -0.97 25.62
N LYS A 231 17.67 -1.22 26.78
CA LYS A 231 17.70 -0.29 27.91
C LYS A 231 19.12 -0.06 28.44
N GLN A 232 19.97 -1.09 28.45
CA GLN A 232 21.38 -0.97 28.84
C GLN A 232 22.19 -0.09 27.87
N GLN A 233 21.79 -0.04 26.60
CA GLN A 233 22.38 0.82 25.57
C GLN A 233 21.76 2.23 25.52
N GLY A 234 20.80 2.54 26.41
CA GLY A 234 20.13 3.83 26.45
C GLY A 234 19.08 4.04 25.35
N LEU A 235 18.68 2.98 24.65
CA LEU A 235 17.63 3.01 23.63
C LEU A 235 16.23 3.00 24.27
N VAL A 236 15.27 3.65 23.62
CA VAL A 236 13.90 3.80 24.12
C VAL A 236 13.06 2.59 23.70
N ALA A 237 12.04 2.26 24.50
CA ALA A 237 11.07 1.24 24.15
C ALA A 237 10.31 1.64 22.88
N GLY A 238 10.30 0.75 21.87
CA GLY A 238 9.66 1.00 20.58
C GLY A 238 10.61 1.44 19.46
N ASP A 239 11.88 1.75 19.76
CA ASP A 239 12.87 2.04 18.73
C ASP A 239 13.05 0.83 17.81
N LEU A 240 12.97 1.08 16.50
CA LEU A 240 13.26 0.10 15.46
C LEU A 240 14.75 -0.13 15.37
N PHE A 241 15.13 -1.35 14.98
CA PHE A 241 16.53 -1.71 14.83
C PHE A 241 16.95 -1.64 13.37
N ALA A 242 18.12 -1.06 13.11
CA ALA A 242 18.83 -1.41 11.90
C ALA A 242 19.25 -2.90 12.00
N PRO A 243 19.29 -3.65 10.88
CA PRO A 243 19.60 -5.08 10.94
C PRO A 243 20.92 -5.44 11.64
N ALA A 244 21.97 -4.63 11.41
CA ALA A 244 23.26 -4.81 12.07
C ALA A 244 23.18 -4.69 13.61
N GLU A 245 22.29 -3.84 14.13
CA GLU A 245 22.08 -3.66 15.57
C GLU A 245 21.25 -4.81 16.14
N TYR A 246 20.19 -5.21 15.45
CA TYR A 246 19.38 -6.37 15.81
C TYR A 246 20.26 -7.62 15.95
N ASN A 247 21.10 -7.90 14.95
CA ASN A 247 21.99 -9.05 14.96
C ASN A 247 23.00 -9.01 16.12
N LYS A 248 23.53 -7.83 16.46
CA LYS A 248 24.41 -7.66 17.62
C LYS A 248 23.70 -7.95 18.94
N LEU A 249 22.43 -7.59 19.06
CA LEU A 249 21.64 -7.81 20.28
C LEU A 249 21.19 -9.25 20.41
N ILE A 250 20.72 -9.88 19.32
CA ILE A 250 20.35 -11.29 19.29
C ILE A 250 21.55 -12.19 19.64
N ALA A 251 22.76 -11.84 19.18
CA ALA A 251 23.98 -12.56 19.53
C ALA A 251 24.35 -12.52 21.02
N GLN A 252 23.74 -11.62 21.81
CA GLN A 252 23.94 -11.51 23.26
C GLN A 252 22.87 -12.23 24.07
N ILE A 253 21.79 -12.71 23.43
CA ILE A 253 20.76 -13.52 24.07
C ILE A 253 21.34 -14.88 24.43
N ASP A 254 20.86 -15.46 25.53
CA ASP A 254 21.23 -16.80 25.96
C ASP A 254 21.19 -17.81 24.79
N PRO A 255 22.31 -18.47 24.44
CA PRO A 255 22.37 -19.42 23.33
C PRO A 255 21.35 -20.57 23.43
N ASP A 256 21.08 -21.06 24.64
CA ASP A 256 20.12 -22.16 24.85
C ASP A 256 18.68 -21.68 24.61
N LEU A 257 18.38 -20.44 25.00
CA LEU A 257 17.09 -19.80 24.74
C LEU A 257 16.90 -19.55 23.24
N ASN A 258 17.91 -19.02 22.55
CA ASN A 258 17.87 -18.81 21.10
C ASN A 258 17.68 -20.14 20.34
N ALA A 259 18.40 -21.20 20.73
CA ALA A 259 18.24 -22.51 20.11
C ALA A 259 16.83 -23.08 20.31
N ARG A 260 16.26 -22.86 21.50
CA ARG A 260 14.89 -23.28 21.81
C ARG A 260 13.85 -22.47 21.02
N GLU A 261 14.04 -21.16 20.90
CA GLU A 261 13.21 -20.28 20.06
C GLU A 261 13.20 -20.78 18.62
N GLU A 262 14.38 -21.03 18.05
CA GLU A 262 14.51 -21.45 16.66
C GLU A 262 13.83 -22.80 16.43
N GLN A 263 13.97 -23.74 17.37
CA GLN A 263 13.31 -25.05 17.30
C GLN A 263 11.78 -24.90 17.30
N LEU A 264 11.23 -24.12 18.24
CA LEU A 264 9.78 -23.92 18.34
C LEU A 264 9.22 -23.14 17.15
N ARG A 265 9.97 -22.16 16.64
CA ARG A 265 9.63 -21.41 15.43
C ARG A 265 9.53 -22.33 14.22
N LYS A 266 10.46 -23.29 14.05
CA LYS A 266 10.38 -24.32 13.01
C LYS A 266 9.14 -25.21 13.15
N ILE A 267 8.81 -25.63 14.37
CA ILE A 267 7.61 -26.45 14.66
C ILE A 267 6.34 -25.67 14.31
N MET A 268 6.26 -24.40 14.69
CA MET A 268 5.15 -23.53 14.34
C MET A 268 5.03 -23.35 12.81
N TYR A 269 6.12 -22.95 12.15
CA TYR A 269 6.13 -22.69 10.71
C TYR A 269 5.93 -23.91 9.82
N ARG A 270 6.14 -25.11 10.34
CA ARG A 270 5.78 -26.36 9.65
C ARG A 270 4.32 -26.36 9.19
N HIS A 271 3.41 -25.71 9.91
CA HIS A 271 1.99 -25.68 9.57
C HIS A 271 1.65 -24.71 8.43
N THR A 272 2.59 -23.85 8.03
CA THR A 272 2.33 -22.78 7.04
C THR A 272 2.86 -23.17 5.66
N GLY A 273 2.08 -22.93 4.62
CA GLY A 273 2.46 -23.21 3.24
C GLY A 273 3.45 -22.17 2.74
N MET A 274 4.42 -22.61 1.92
CA MET A 274 5.41 -21.73 1.28
C MET A 274 5.19 -21.73 -0.23
N LEU A 275 5.18 -20.54 -0.82
CA LEU A 275 5.16 -20.33 -2.27
C LEU A 275 6.47 -19.66 -2.68
N ASP A 276 7.12 -20.21 -3.70
CA ASP A 276 8.31 -19.63 -4.34
C ASP A 276 7.89 -18.46 -5.24
N LEU A 277 8.71 -17.43 -5.26
CA LEU A 277 8.47 -16.18 -5.98
C LEU A 277 9.65 -15.82 -6.88
N SER A 278 9.32 -15.28 -8.05
CA SER A 278 10.22 -14.68 -9.03
C SER A 278 9.81 -13.23 -9.31
N ILE A 279 10.74 -12.41 -9.82
CA ILE A 279 10.41 -11.04 -10.25
C ILE A 279 9.34 -11.09 -11.34
N GLY A 280 8.28 -10.29 -11.18
CA GLY A 280 7.12 -10.24 -12.06
C GLY A 280 5.99 -11.21 -11.68
N ASP A 281 6.20 -12.08 -10.70
CA ASP A 281 5.12 -12.92 -10.16
C ASP A 281 4.06 -12.07 -9.47
N VAL A 282 2.83 -12.59 -9.49
CA VAL A 282 1.65 -11.94 -8.93
C VAL A 282 1.01 -12.88 -7.91
N VAL A 283 0.79 -12.37 -6.70
CA VAL A 283 0.08 -13.09 -5.64
C VAL A 283 -1.21 -12.33 -5.32
N THR A 284 -2.35 -12.97 -5.54
CA THR A 284 -3.66 -12.45 -5.17
C THR A 284 -4.09 -13.04 -3.84
N VAL A 285 -4.36 -12.19 -2.85
CA VAL A 285 -4.72 -12.59 -1.49
C VAL A 285 -6.20 -12.30 -1.28
N ALA A 286 -7.01 -13.36 -1.26
CA ALA A 286 -8.43 -13.27 -0.92
C ALA A 286 -8.64 -13.11 0.60
N PRO A 287 -9.80 -12.61 1.05
CA PRO A 287 -10.08 -12.53 2.47
C PRO A 287 -10.03 -13.92 3.12
N MET A 288 -9.66 -13.94 4.39
CA MET A 288 -9.49 -15.12 5.22
C MET A 288 -8.32 -16.04 4.82
N VAL A 289 -7.44 -15.63 3.89
CA VAL A 289 -6.21 -16.38 3.55
C VAL A 289 -5.04 -15.87 4.40
N PRO A 290 -4.48 -16.69 5.30
CA PRO A 290 -3.28 -16.31 6.04
C PRO A 290 -2.08 -16.17 5.10
N HIS A 291 -1.22 -15.18 5.30
CA HIS A 291 -0.04 -14.97 4.46
C HIS A 291 1.04 -14.16 5.20
N SER A 292 2.28 -14.21 4.70
CA SER A 292 3.43 -13.43 5.19
C SER A 292 4.48 -13.31 4.10
N LEU A 293 4.73 -12.10 3.60
CA LEU A 293 5.86 -11.84 2.70
C LEU A 293 7.16 -12.09 3.45
N GLN A 294 8.10 -12.83 2.85
CA GLN A 294 9.37 -13.12 3.50
C GLN A 294 10.42 -12.04 3.21
N HIS A 295 11.45 -12.02 4.06
CA HIS A 295 12.63 -11.17 3.95
C HIS A 295 13.18 -11.03 2.52
N GLY A 296 13.66 -9.83 2.18
CA GLY A 296 14.33 -9.55 0.91
C GLY A 296 13.44 -9.60 -0.34
N VAL A 297 12.12 -9.84 -0.21
CA VAL A 297 11.18 -9.78 -1.33
C VAL A 297 10.47 -8.43 -1.32
N ARG A 298 10.74 -7.59 -2.33
CA ARG A 298 10.06 -6.30 -2.52
C ARG A 298 8.86 -6.47 -3.44
N VAL A 299 7.71 -5.93 -3.04
CA VAL A 299 6.48 -5.99 -3.85
C VAL A 299 5.81 -4.63 -3.94
N ILE A 300 5.20 -4.35 -5.09
CA ILE A 300 4.12 -3.38 -5.19
C ILE A 300 2.84 -4.08 -4.71
N GLU A 301 2.06 -3.40 -3.89
CA GLU A 301 0.84 -3.91 -3.32
C GLU A 301 -0.33 -2.96 -3.59
N PHE A 302 -1.40 -3.52 -4.16
CA PHE A 302 -2.72 -2.90 -4.21
C PHE A 302 -3.63 -3.59 -3.20
N GLN A 303 -4.34 -2.82 -2.38
CA GLN A 303 -5.32 -3.36 -1.46
C GLN A 303 -6.58 -2.50 -1.36
N THR A 304 -7.68 -3.10 -0.93
CA THR A 304 -8.86 -2.33 -0.50
C THR A 304 -8.50 -1.41 0.68
N PRO A 305 -9.25 -0.31 0.92
CA PRO A 305 -9.02 0.64 2.02
C PRO A 305 -9.43 0.10 3.39
N HIS A 306 -9.02 -1.12 3.67
CA HIS A 306 -9.25 -1.84 4.89
C HIS A 306 -7.91 -1.95 5.64
N TYR A 307 -7.95 -1.82 6.95
CA TYR A 307 -6.75 -1.75 7.79
C TYR A 307 -6.78 -2.77 8.93
N GLU A 308 -7.84 -3.59 9.01
CA GLU A 308 -7.86 -4.73 9.93
C GLU A 308 -6.74 -5.70 9.57
N ARG A 309 -6.19 -6.32 10.60
CA ARG A 309 -5.24 -7.42 10.50
C ARG A 309 -5.41 -8.26 11.74
N TYR A 310 -5.31 -9.57 11.55
CA TYR A 310 -5.30 -10.54 12.63
C TYR A 310 -3.95 -11.27 12.56
N ILE A 311 -3.12 -11.10 13.58
CA ILE A 311 -1.78 -11.71 13.61
C ILE A 311 -1.92 -13.14 14.14
N LEU A 312 -1.69 -14.15 13.29
CA LEU A 312 -1.70 -15.55 13.70
C LEU A 312 -0.42 -15.91 14.45
N SER A 313 0.73 -15.48 13.94
CA SER A 313 2.04 -15.69 14.54
C SER A 313 3.09 -14.73 13.98
N PHE A 314 4.20 -14.53 14.71
CA PHE A 314 5.28 -13.64 14.27
C PHE A 314 6.68 -14.03 14.79
N GLY A 315 7.70 -13.80 13.96
CA GLY A 315 9.10 -14.09 14.26
C GLY A 315 9.79 -13.11 15.22
N GLN A 316 9.13 -11.97 15.51
CA GLN A 316 9.72 -10.84 16.24
C GLN A 316 8.73 -10.28 17.27
N GLU A 317 9.19 -9.28 18.04
CA GLU A 317 8.33 -8.52 18.96
C GLU A 317 7.24 -7.76 18.18
N VAL A 318 5.99 -7.90 18.59
CA VAL A 318 4.89 -7.12 18.04
C VAL A 318 4.87 -5.76 18.73
N LEU A 319 5.20 -4.68 18.01
CA LEU A 319 5.29 -3.32 18.59
C LEU A 319 3.95 -2.57 18.61
N THR A 320 2.98 -3.04 17.85
CA THR A 320 1.73 -2.29 17.58
C THR A 320 0.53 -2.76 18.38
N GLN A 321 0.62 -3.93 19.02
CA GLN A 321 -0.41 -4.52 19.88
C GLN A 321 0.25 -5.48 20.88
N ASP A 322 -0.41 -5.75 22.00
CA ASP A 322 0.11 -6.57 23.11
C ASP A 322 -0.27 -8.06 23.01
N HIS A 323 -1.04 -8.45 22.00
CA HIS A 323 -1.52 -9.81 21.79
C HIS A 323 -1.38 -10.29 20.34
N TRP A 324 -1.36 -11.61 20.17
CA TRP A 324 -1.60 -12.25 18.87
C TRP A 324 -3.07 -12.64 18.81
N ASP A 325 -3.65 -12.56 17.62
CA ASP A 325 -5.05 -12.85 17.33
C ASP A 325 -5.26 -14.32 16.94
N THR A 326 -4.36 -15.20 17.35
CA THR A 326 -4.29 -16.58 16.86
C THR A 326 -5.64 -17.30 16.92
N ASP A 327 -6.35 -17.22 18.03
CA ASP A 327 -7.60 -17.94 18.23
C ASP A 327 -8.74 -17.43 17.34
N SER A 328 -8.92 -16.09 17.27
CA SER A 328 -9.94 -15.47 16.44
C SER A 328 -9.63 -15.62 14.95
N ALA A 329 -8.37 -15.46 14.56
CA ALA A 329 -7.91 -15.66 13.20
C ALA A 329 -8.13 -17.11 12.75
N LEU A 330 -7.76 -18.11 13.57
CA LEU A 330 -7.91 -19.53 13.22
C LEU A 330 -9.36 -19.95 13.04
N ALA A 331 -10.29 -19.35 13.79
CA ALA A 331 -11.72 -19.64 13.64
C ALA A 331 -12.21 -19.31 12.22
N GLY A 332 -11.71 -18.21 11.65
CA GLY A 332 -12.09 -17.74 10.31
C GLY A 332 -11.16 -18.20 9.17
N ALA A 333 -9.91 -18.56 9.47
CA ALA A 333 -8.89 -18.80 8.46
C ALA A 333 -9.28 -19.93 7.51
N ARG A 334 -9.14 -19.68 6.21
CA ARG A 334 -9.24 -20.69 5.17
C ARG A 334 -8.07 -21.66 5.30
N THR A 335 -8.39 -22.93 5.45
CA THR A 335 -7.42 -24.03 5.47
C THR A 335 -7.25 -24.65 4.11
N GLU A 336 -8.29 -24.62 3.28
CA GLU A 336 -8.21 -24.97 1.86
C GLU A 336 -7.95 -23.70 1.06
N ILE A 337 -6.77 -23.64 0.45
CA ILE A 337 -6.37 -22.53 -0.41
C ILE A 337 -5.98 -23.06 -1.78
N SER A 338 -6.34 -22.32 -2.82
CA SER A 338 -5.85 -22.56 -4.18
C SER A 338 -4.56 -21.79 -4.40
N THR A 339 -3.73 -22.24 -5.34
CA THR A 339 -2.63 -21.42 -5.84
C THR A 339 -3.17 -20.08 -6.36
N PRO A 340 -2.40 -18.99 -6.28
CA PRO A 340 -2.79 -17.70 -6.86
C PRO A 340 -3.27 -17.86 -8.30
N THR A 341 -4.30 -17.11 -8.67
CA THR A 341 -4.89 -17.16 -10.01
C THR A 341 -3.83 -16.77 -11.05
N PRO A 342 -3.66 -17.57 -12.13
CA PRO A 342 -2.71 -17.22 -13.17
C PRO A 342 -3.13 -15.95 -13.92
N THR A 343 -2.15 -15.22 -14.42
CA THR A 343 -2.37 -14.03 -15.26
C THR A 343 -3.07 -14.40 -16.57
N VAL A 344 -4.01 -13.57 -17.02
CA VAL A 344 -4.72 -13.76 -18.28
C VAL A 344 -4.28 -12.69 -19.28
N GLN A 345 -3.69 -13.09 -20.40
CA GLN A 345 -3.33 -12.15 -21.46
C GLN A 345 -4.61 -11.64 -22.14
N ILE A 346 -4.87 -10.32 -22.07
CA ILE A 346 -5.98 -9.66 -22.75
C ILE A 346 -5.62 -9.42 -24.22
N SER A 347 -4.40 -8.91 -24.44
CA SER A 347 -3.85 -8.63 -25.77
C SER A 347 -2.31 -8.60 -25.69
N PRO A 348 -1.58 -8.54 -26.83
CA PRO A 348 -0.11 -8.50 -26.79
C PRO A 348 0.42 -7.37 -25.91
N GLY A 349 1.19 -7.73 -24.88
CA GLY A 349 1.77 -6.78 -23.92
C GLY A 349 0.80 -6.31 -22.82
N LEU A 350 -0.46 -6.77 -22.78
CA LEU A 350 -1.43 -6.40 -21.75
C LEU A 350 -2.00 -7.65 -21.07
N ASP A 351 -1.66 -7.81 -19.80
CA ASP A 351 -2.13 -8.93 -18.97
C ASP A 351 -3.12 -8.41 -17.91
N LEU A 352 -4.22 -9.12 -17.70
CA LEU A 352 -5.03 -9.05 -16.48
C LEU A 352 -4.33 -9.89 -15.40
N ILE A 353 -3.89 -9.23 -14.34
CA ILE A 353 -3.11 -9.88 -13.28
C ILE A 353 -3.90 -10.06 -11.98
N ALA A 354 -4.97 -9.30 -11.78
CA ALA A 354 -5.94 -9.51 -10.72
C ALA A 354 -7.32 -9.04 -11.16
N ASP A 355 -8.37 -9.77 -10.75
CA ASP A 355 -9.76 -9.48 -11.07
C ASP A 355 -10.65 -9.83 -9.88
N PHE A 356 -10.78 -8.89 -8.96
CA PHE A 356 -11.66 -9.00 -7.79
C PHE A 356 -12.92 -8.14 -8.01
N ASP A 357 -14.01 -8.46 -7.33
CA ASP A 357 -15.24 -7.65 -7.39
C ASP A 357 -15.00 -6.17 -7.03
N ALA A 358 -14.04 -5.89 -6.14
CA ALA A 358 -13.69 -4.55 -5.71
C ALA A 358 -12.87 -3.79 -6.77
N PHE A 359 -11.84 -4.41 -7.34
CA PHE A 359 -10.96 -3.80 -8.32
C PHE A 359 -10.23 -4.85 -9.16
N LYS A 360 -9.73 -4.41 -10.31
CA LYS A 360 -8.86 -5.19 -11.20
C LYS A 360 -7.51 -4.52 -11.34
N VAL A 361 -6.50 -5.31 -11.67
CA VAL A 361 -5.15 -4.81 -11.97
C VAL A 361 -4.68 -5.40 -13.28
N THR A 362 -4.17 -4.54 -14.16
CA THR A 362 -3.55 -4.93 -15.42
C THR A 362 -2.07 -4.57 -15.42
N ARG A 363 -1.26 -5.39 -16.09
CA ARG A 363 0.16 -5.15 -16.37
C ARG A 363 0.32 -4.85 -17.84
N LEU A 364 0.80 -3.65 -18.15
CA LEU A 364 1.10 -3.21 -19.51
C LEU A 364 2.62 -3.20 -19.71
N MET A 365 3.07 -3.88 -20.77
CA MET A 365 4.45 -3.99 -21.22
C MET A 365 4.55 -3.47 -22.64
N LEU A 366 5.45 -2.51 -22.88
CA LEU A 366 5.69 -1.94 -24.20
C LEU A 366 7.17 -2.00 -24.56
N GLU A 367 7.45 -2.50 -25.76
CA GLU A 367 8.76 -2.37 -26.40
C GLU A 367 9.06 -0.92 -26.80
N PRO A 368 10.34 -0.54 -26.96
CA PRO A 368 10.74 0.79 -27.42
C PRO A 368 9.99 1.23 -28.69
N GLY A 369 9.44 2.44 -28.66
CA GLY A 369 8.71 3.05 -29.79
C GLY A 369 7.26 2.61 -29.94
N ASN A 370 6.78 1.62 -29.17
CA ASN A 370 5.38 1.20 -29.21
C ASN A 370 4.50 2.11 -28.36
N SER A 371 3.23 2.19 -28.76
CA SER A 371 2.17 2.84 -27.99
C SER A 371 0.89 2.00 -28.00
N THR A 372 0.11 2.10 -26.93
CA THR A 372 -1.23 1.50 -26.85
C THR A 372 -2.19 2.41 -26.10
N ASN A 373 -3.49 2.16 -26.27
CA ASN A 373 -4.53 2.78 -25.47
C ASN A 373 -5.17 1.73 -24.56
N THR A 374 -5.41 2.09 -23.31
CA THR A 374 -6.23 1.31 -22.38
C THR A 374 -7.57 2.01 -22.16
N GLN A 375 -8.61 1.24 -21.86
CA GLN A 375 -9.98 1.75 -21.69
C GLN A 375 -10.39 1.63 -20.23
N HIS A 376 -10.92 2.71 -19.68
CA HIS A 376 -11.29 2.81 -18.27
C HIS A 376 -12.59 3.59 -18.08
N THR A 377 -13.36 3.24 -17.06
CA THR A 377 -14.63 3.90 -16.71
C THR A 377 -14.56 4.56 -15.35
N ASN A 378 -13.65 4.13 -14.48
CA ASN A 378 -13.46 4.69 -13.14
C ASN A 378 -12.07 5.32 -13.00
N TYR A 379 -11.76 5.84 -11.81
CA TYR A 379 -10.42 6.31 -11.53
C TYR A 379 -9.41 5.16 -11.63
N THR A 380 -8.17 5.50 -11.93
CA THR A 380 -7.07 4.52 -12.01
C THR A 380 -5.90 4.93 -11.14
N MET A 381 -5.23 3.94 -10.57
CA MET A 381 -3.90 4.08 -9.99
C MET A 381 -2.89 3.43 -10.91
N ILE A 382 -1.90 4.20 -11.33
CA ILE A 382 -0.87 3.80 -12.29
C ILE A 382 0.46 3.83 -11.57
N ILE A 383 1.28 2.79 -11.67
CA ILE A 383 2.64 2.79 -11.11
C ILE A 383 3.63 2.14 -12.06
N GLY A 384 4.78 2.77 -12.26
CA GLY A 384 5.85 2.21 -13.07
C GLY A 384 6.61 1.11 -12.34
N VAL A 385 6.96 0.05 -13.08
CA VAL A 385 7.72 -1.10 -12.55
C VAL A 385 9.15 -1.09 -13.09
N ALA A 386 9.29 -0.91 -14.40
CA ALA A 386 10.57 -0.94 -15.10
C ALA A 386 10.51 -0.05 -16.34
N GLY A 387 11.64 0.56 -16.72
CA GLY A 387 11.68 1.51 -17.83
C GLY A 387 10.80 2.75 -17.58
N GLU A 388 10.62 3.56 -18.63
CA GLU A 388 9.83 4.78 -18.58
C GLU A 388 8.76 4.75 -19.68
N MET A 389 7.53 5.11 -19.32
CA MET A 389 6.43 5.30 -20.28
C MET A 389 5.90 6.73 -20.21
N ALA A 390 5.53 7.30 -21.35
CA ALA A 390 4.74 8.52 -21.39
C ALA A 390 3.25 8.17 -21.32
N LEU A 391 2.54 8.73 -20.33
CA LEU A 391 1.10 8.72 -20.16
C LEU A 391 0.51 9.98 -20.81
N ASP A 392 -0.42 9.76 -21.76
CA ASP A 392 -1.07 10.77 -22.60
C ASP A 392 -0.09 11.73 -23.28
N ASP A 393 1.14 11.26 -23.53
CA ASP A 393 2.23 12.05 -24.12
C ASP A 393 2.64 13.30 -23.30
N LEU A 394 2.13 13.45 -22.08
CA LEU A 394 2.32 14.61 -21.20
C LEU A 394 3.11 14.26 -19.93
N THR A 395 2.84 13.10 -19.35
CA THR A 395 3.37 12.70 -18.05
C THR A 395 4.32 11.51 -18.20
N THR A 396 5.50 11.56 -17.61
CA THR A 396 6.42 10.40 -17.63
C THR A 396 6.19 9.57 -16.38
N VAL A 397 6.02 8.25 -16.57
CA VAL A 397 5.86 7.24 -15.53
C VAL A 397 7.12 6.39 -15.51
N GLY A 398 8.03 6.67 -14.59
CA GLY A 398 9.22 5.87 -14.31
C GLY A 398 9.00 4.83 -13.21
N PRO A 399 10.01 4.00 -12.91
CA PRO A 399 9.92 2.98 -11.88
C PRO A 399 9.58 3.60 -10.51
N GLU A 400 8.61 3.00 -9.81
CA GLU A 400 8.12 3.44 -8.50
C GLU A 400 7.56 4.87 -8.47
N GLN A 401 7.30 5.50 -9.62
CA GLN A 401 6.43 6.68 -9.71
C GLN A 401 5.00 6.22 -9.88
N ALA A 402 4.10 6.77 -9.07
CA ALA A 402 2.68 6.46 -9.14
C ALA A 402 1.81 7.68 -9.40
N PHE A 403 0.70 7.45 -10.07
CA PHE A 403 -0.25 8.47 -10.46
C PHE A 403 -1.68 8.07 -10.12
N PHE A 404 -2.45 9.02 -9.60
CA PHE A 404 -3.90 8.93 -9.52
C PHE A 404 -4.49 9.64 -10.74
N GLN A 405 -5.33 8.94 -11.52
CA GLN A 405 -5.97 9.50 -12.69
C GLN A 405 -7.49 9.43 -12.50
N ALA A 406 -8.13 10.60 -12.51
CA ALA A 406 -9.59 10.72 -12.51
C ALA A 406 -10.22 9.95 -13.71
N PRO A 407 -11.51 9.58 -13.64
CA PRO A 407 -12.18 8.82 -14.70
C PRO A 407 -11.94 9.42 -16.08
N LYS A 408 -11.36 8.60 -16.96
CA LYS A 408 -11.03 8.98 -18.33
C LYS A 408 -11.15 7.76 -19.23
N GLU A 409 -11.97 7.89 -20.28
CA GLU A 409 -12.35 6.77 -21.15
C GLU A 409 -11.14 6.04 -21.73
N ALA A 410 -10.12 6.79 -22.16
CA ALA A 410 -8.91 6.23 -22.75
C ALA A 410 -7.65 6.88 -22.19
N LEU A 411 -6.69 6.04 -21.82
CA LEU A 411 -5.32 6.46 -21.46
C LEU A 411 -4.36 5.95 -22.52
N ARG A 412 -3.53 6.85 -23.05
CA ARG A 412 -2.49 6.49 -24.01
C ARG A 412 -1.17 6.28 -23.30
N PHE A 413 -0.54 5.13 -23.53
CA PHE A 413 0.81 4.84 -23.08
C PHE A 413 1.75 4.74 -24.28
N THR A 414 2.89 5.41 -24.21
CA THR A 414 3.93 5.38 -25.25
C THR A 414 5.28 5.10 -24.60
N ASN A 415 5.98 4.04 -24.99
CA ASN A 415 7.37 3.84 -24.59
C ASN A 415 8.28 4.63 -25.53
N ARG A 416 8.81 5.77 -25.05
CA ARG A 416 9.78 6.61 -25.79
C ARG A 416 11.23 6.29 -25.44
N GLY A 417 11.45 5.37 -24.51
CA GLY A 417 12.77 4.94 -24.09
C GLY A 417 13.42 3.97 -25.08
N THR A 418 14.59 3.46 -24.68
CA THR A 418 15.38 2.52 -25.48
C THR A 418 15.34 1.08 -24.95
N ALA A 419 14.57 0.83 -23.89
CA ALA A 419 14.40 -0.48 -23.26
C ALA A 419 12.90 -0.77 -23.07
N PRO A 420 12.48 -2.03 -22.93
CA PRO A 420 11.12 -2.37 -22.55
C PRO A 420 10.71 -1.64 -21.27
N ALA A 421 9.46 -1.20 -21.22
CA ALA A 421 8.89 -0.56 -20.05
C ALA A 421 7.66 -1.33 -19.59
N THR A 422 7.39 -1.29 -18.29
CA THR A 422 6.27 -1.97 -17.63
C THR A 422 5.60 -1.03 -16.65
N VAL A 423 4.26 -0.92 -16.74
CA VAL A 423 3.42 -0.21 -15.77
C VAL A 423 2.31 -1.14 -15.27
N LEU A 424 1.88 -0.92 -14.04
CA LEU A 424 0.68 -1.54 -13.46
C LEU A 424 -0.43 -0.50 -13.42
N ILE A 425 -1.63 -0.90 -13.81
CA ILE A 425 -2.81 -0.05 -13.83
C ILE A 425 -3.90 -0.76 -13.04
N ALA A 426 -4.25 -0.22 -11.88
CA ALA A 426 -5.36 -0.68 -11.07
C ALA A 426 -6.58 0.22 -11.29
N GLU A 427 -7.75 -0.39 -11.45
CA GLU A 427 -9.02 0.29 -11.68
C GLU A 427 -10.07 -0.30 -10.73
N GLU A 428 -10.81 0.56 -10.06
CA GLU A 428 -11.93 0.15 -9.23
C GLU A 428 -13.08 -0.40 -10.10
N ASN A 429 -13.68 -1.52 -9.72
CA ASN A 429 -14.75 -2.16 -10.50
C ASN A 429 -16.14 -1.62 -10.13
N THR A 430 -16.34 -1.21 -8.87
CA THR A 430 -17.59 -0.63 -8.39
C THR A 430 -17.29 0.69 -7.67
N PRO A 431 -17.86 1.83 -8.08
CA PRO A 431 -17.64 3.08 -7.36
C PRO A 431 -18.08 2.93 -5.89
N PRO A 432 -17.41 3.59 -4.93
CA PRO A 432 -17.85 3.60 -3.54
C PRO A 432 -19.29 4.11 -3.47
N ARG A 433 -20.16 3.32 -2.83
CA ARG A 433 -21.57 3.67 -2.60
C ARG A 433 -21.74 4.78 -1.58
#